data_AF-X0U5A7-F1
#
_entry.id   AF-X0U5A7-F1
#
_cell.length_a   1.000
_cell.length_b   1.000
_cell.length_c   1.000
_cell.angle_alpha   90.00
_cell.angle_beta   90.00
_cell.angle_gamma   90.00
#
_symmetry.space_group_name_H-M   'P 1'
#
loop_
_entity.id
_entity.type
_entity.pdbx_description
1 polymer ?
#
loop_
_entity_poly.entity_id
_entity_poly.type
_entity_poly.pdbx_seq_one_letter_code
_entity_poly.pdbx_strand_id
1 'polypeptide(L)' 'EEIPRLRIGIGNPSVNFNFNCVSYVLSNFNNDKKDKIGEVIKLSTEAIKIVIEYGFEKAMRKYNRKLVEP' A
#
# COMPACT_ATOMS: atom_id res chain seq x y z
N GLU A 1 -1.37 20.15 12.59
CA GLU A 1 -0.64 19.98 11.32
C GLU A 1 -1.19 18.78 10.56
N GLU A 2 -1.82 19.02 9.41
CA GLU A 2 -2.35 17.97 8.52
C GLU A 2 -1.32 17.65 7.44
N ILE A 3 -0.42 16.72 7.72
CA ILE A 3 0.53 16.22 6.71
C ILE A 3 -0.16 15.10 5.92
N PRO A 4 -0.33 15.24 4.59
CA PRO A 4 -0.92 14.20 3.77
C PRO A 4 -0.03 12.94 3.73
N ARG A 5 -0.66 11.76 3.73
CA ARG A 5 0.05 10.47 3.79
C ARG A 5 -0.50 9.51 2.74
N LEU A 6 0.39 8.87 1.99
CA LEU A 6 0.06 7.72 1.16
C LEU A 6 0.27 6.43 1.98
N ARG A 7 -0.79 5.63 2.15
CA ARG A 7 -0.72 4.37 2.91
C ARG A 7 -0.58 3.20 1.95
N ILE A 8 0.41 2.35 2.17
CA ILE A 8 0.62 1.11 1.41
C ILE A 8 0.33 -0.05 2.34
N GLY A 9 -0.71 -0.82 2.05
CA GLY A 9 -1.06 -2.00 2.83
C GLY A 9 -0.12 -3.15 2.52
N ILE A 10 0.55 -3.69 3.54
CA ILE A 10 1.39 -4.89 3.43
C ILE A 10 0.64 -6.18 3.82
N GLY A 11 -0.65 -6.05 4.17
CA GLY A 11 -1.47 -7.12 4.75
C GLY A 11 -1.42 -7.12 6.28
N ASN A 12 -2.23 -7.98 6.90
CA ASN A 12 -2.21 -8.23 8.33
C ASN A 12 -1.95 -9.73 8.56
N PRO A 13 -0.92 -10.15 9.33
CA PRO A 13 -0.82 -11.53 9.77
C PRO A 13 -2.12 -11.88 10.52
N SER A 14 -2.76 -12.97 10.14
CA SER A 14 -4.06 -13.38 10.68
C SER A 14 -4.03 -13.48 12.21
N VAL A 15 -5.19 -13.21 12.81
CA VAL A 15 -5.50 -12.96 14.23
C VAL A 15 -5.28 -14.16 15.15
N ASN A 16 -4.41 -15.10 14.81
CA ASN A 16 -4.01 -16.19 15.69
C ASN A 16 -2.91 -15.70 16.63
N PHE A 17 -3.35 -15.02 17.70
CA PHE A 17 -2.82 -14.81 19.07
C PHE A 17 -1.31 -14.90 19.42
N ASN A 18 -0.39 -15.20 18.51
CA ASN A 18 1.04 -15.35 18.76
C ASN A 18 1.92 -14.89 17.58
N PHE A 19 1.37 -14.21 16.57
CA PHE A 19 2.18 -13.62 15.50
C PHE A 19 2.78 -12.28 15.95
N ASN A 20 4.11 -12.22 16.00
CA ASN A 20 4.84 -10.99 16.32
C ASN A 20 4.79 -10.03 15.12
N CYS A 21 3.99 -8.95 15.24
CA CYS A 21 3.89 -7.90 14.21
C CYS A 21 5.25 -7.31 13.84
N VAL A 22 6.19 -7.24 14.80
CA VAL A 22 7.55 -6.76 14.54
C VAL A 22 8.26 -7.68 13.56
N SER A 23 8.20 -8.99 13.80
CA SER A 23 8.79 -9.98 12.90
C SER A 23 8.16 -9.95 11.50
N TYR A 24 6.86 -9.69 11.39
CA TYR A 24 6.18 -9.57 10.10
C TYR A 24 6.69 -8.38 9.27
N VAL A 25 6.80 -7.19 9.89
CA VAL A 25 7.27 -5.98 9.21
C VAL A 25 8.75 -6.09 8.81
N LEU A 26 9.56 -6.78 9.60
CA LEU A 26 10.99 -6.98 9.34
C LEU A 26 11.27 -8.18 8.42
N SER A 27 10.28 -9.02 8.13
CA SER A 27 10.44 -10.18 7.26
C SER A 27 10.45 -9.80 5.78
N ASN A 28 11.19 -10.57 4.98
CA ASN A 28 11.12 -10.45 3.53
C ASN A 28 9.76 -10.94 3.01
N PHE A 29 9.28 -10.30 1.95
CA PHE A 29 8.11 -10.78 1.25
C PHE A 29 8.42 -12.09 0.51
N ASN A 30 7.55 -13.09 0.65
CA ASN A 30 7.64 -14.37 -0.08
C ASN A 30 7.61 -14.15 -1.60
N ASN A 31 8.16 -15.10 -2.36
CA ASN A 31 8.24 -15.01 -3.83
C ASN A 31 6.87 -14.76 -4.49
N ASP A 32 5.78 -15.38 -4.00
CA ASP A 32 4.42 -15.16 -4.52
C ASP A 32 3.89 -13.73 -4.29
N LYS A 33 4.52 -12.94 -3.42
CA LYS A 33 4.19 -11.53 -3.17
C LYS A 33 5.07 -10.55 -3.95
N LYS A 34 6.15 -11.01 -4.59
CA LYS A 34 7.09 -10.12 -5.29
C LYS A 34 6.42 -9.40 -6.47
N ASP A 35 5.59 -10.10 -7.22
CA ASP A 35 4.86 -9.51 -8.35
C ASP A 35 3.85 -8.47 -7.88
N LYS A 36 3.13 -8.76 -6.78
CA LYS A 36 2.21 -7.81 -6.13
C LYS A 36 2.93 -6.54 -5.65
N ILE A 37 4.15 -6.67 -5.12
CA ILE A 37 4.94 -5.49 -4.69
C ILE A 37 5.32 -4.61 -5.87
N GLY A 38 5.75 -5.21 -6.98
CA GLY A 38 6.07 -4.45 -8.20
C GLY A 38 4.87 -3.63 -8.68
N GLU A 39 3.69 -4.23 -8.69
CA GLU A 39 2.44 -3.55 -9.03
C GLU A 39 2.09 -2.42 -8.05
N VAL A 40 2.20 -2.69 -6.74
CA VAL A 40 1.93 -1.69 -5.68
C VAL A 40 2.88 -0.50 -5.78
N ILE A 41 4.17 -0.73 -6.03
CA ILE A 41 5.15 0.34 -6.23
C ILE A 41 4.75 1.19 -7.44
N LYS A 42 4.44 0.54 -8.58
CA LYS A 42 4.02 1.24 -9.80
C LYS A 42 2.77 2.10 -9.56
N LEU A 43 1.73 1.53 -8.95
CA LEU A 43 0.50 2.25 -8.61
C LEU A 43 0.77 3.43 -7.66
N SER A 44 1.66 3.25 -6.70
CA SER A 44 2.06 4.31 -5.76
C SER A 44 2.77 5.46 -6.48
N THR A 45 3.68 5.16 -7.40
CA THR A 45 4.35 6.18 -8.22
C THR A 45 3.37 6.95 -9.09
N GLU A 46 2.43 6.26 -9.74
CA GLU A 46 1.40 6.91 -10.54
C GLU A 46 0.47 7.78 -9.68
N ALA A 47 0.12 7.33 -8.48
CA ALA A 47 -0.68 8.10 -7.53
C ALA A 47 0.02 9.41 -7.14
N ILE A 48 1.32 9.35 -6.81
CA ILE A 48 2.12 10.54 -6.49
C ILE A 48 2.16 11.49 -7.69
N LYS A 49 2.35 10.97 -8.90
CA LYS A 49 2.33 11.80 -10.12
C LYS A 49 1.01 12.54 -10.28
N ILE A 50 -0.13 11.87 -10.08
CA ILE A 50 -1.45 12.50 -10.15
C ILE A 50 -1.66 13.53 -9.03
N VAL A 51 -1.13 13.29 -7.82
CA VAL A 51 -1.16 14.28 -6.73
C VAL A 51 -0.43 15.55 -7.15
N ILE A 52 0.76 15.43 -7.75
CA ILE A 52 1.57 16.58 -8.17
C ILE A 52 0.89 17.33 -9.33
N GLU A 53 0.36 16.62 -10.33
CA GLU A 53 -0.22 17.23 -11.54
C GLU A 53 -1.64 17.78 -11.34
N TYR A 54 -2.44 17.16 -10.47
CA TYR A 54 -3.89 17.44 -10.38
C TYR A 54 -4.43 17.55 -8.95
N GLY A 55 -3.59 17.42 -7.93
CA GLY A 55 -3.97 17.53 -6.53
C GLY A 55 -4.54 16.25 -5.89
N PHE A 56 -4.70 16.29 -4.57
CA PHE A 56 -5.06 15.14 -3.74
C PHE A 56 -6.44 14.55 -4.07
N GLU A 57 -7.46 15.37 -4.28
CA GLU A 57 -8.84 14.87 -4.51
C GLU A 57 -8.95 13.95 -5.73
N LYS A 58 -8.25 14.29 -6.82
CA LYS A 58 -8.28 13.49 -8.04
C LYS A 58 -7.53 12.18 -7.85
N ALA A 59 -6.37 12.23 -7.18
CA ALA A 59 -5.61 11.04 -6.83
C ALA A 59 -6.43 10.11 -5.92
N MET A 60 -7.01 10.63 -4.85
CA MET A 60 -7.83 9.86 -3.90
C MET A 60 -9.00 9.17 -4.59
N ARG A 61 -9.77 9.88 -5.44
CA ARG A 61 -10.89 9.27 -6.19
C ARG A 61 -10.45 8.14 -7.12
N LYS A 62 -9.28 8.25 -7.73
CA LYS A 62 -8.77 7.26 -8.70
C LYS A 62 -8.16 6.03 -8.04
N TYR A 63 -7.39 6.22 -6.97
CA TYR A 63 -6.59 5.14 -6.36
C TYR A 63 -7.24 4.50 -5.15
N ASN A 64 -8.02 5.22 -4.34
CA ASN A 64 -8.68 4.62 -3.16
C ASN A 64 -9.87 3.71 -3.53
N ARG A 65 -10.39 3.80 -4.77
CA ARG A 65 -11.50 2.97 -5.26
C ARG A 65 -11.04 1.62 -5.80
N LYS A 66 -9.77 1.47 -6.14
CA LYS A 66 -9.17 0.19 -6.53
C LYS A 66 -8.67 -0.54 -5.28
N LEU A 67 -9.60 -1.11 -4.50
CA LEU A 67 -9.22 -2.14 -3.55
C LEU A 67 -8.85 -3.37 -4.36
N VAL A 68 -7.56 -3.72 -4.40
CA VAL A 68 -7.14 -5.06 -4.81
C VAL A 68 -7.76 -5.99 -3.77
N GLU A 69 -8.76 -6.76 -4.18
CA GLU A 69 -9.42 -7.71 -3.27
C GLU A 69 -8.38 -8.66 -2.65
N PRO A 70 -8.58 -9.05 -1.37
CA PRO A 70 -7.62 -9.87 -0.62
C PRO A 70 -7.29 -11.21 -1.29
#